data_AF-A0A923SUK2-F1
#
_entry.id   AF-A0A923SUK2-F1
#
_cell.length_a   1.000
_cell.length_b   1.000
_cell.length_c   1.000
_cell.angle_alpha   90.00
_cell.angle_beta   90.00
_cell.angle_gamma   90.00
#
_symmetry.space_group_name_H-M   'P 1'
#
loop_
_entity.id
_entity.type
_entity.pdbx_description
1 polymer ?
#
loop_
_entity_poly.entity_id
_entity_poly.type
_entity_poly.pdbx_seq_one_letter_code
_entity_poly.pdbx_strand_id
1 'polypeptide(L)'
;MLKRIPERITYAQKKIIALIEDRKLRQWCIDNDLEHSAIYRIGIGEQNPTYKTISLMVHLIPPIEWLFYTDEKLPYKPQLLPQWDSSKKSKFIKSHKYDYKELVKRYGINELSAYNMCVAFRAMPGVAFIRECCKDTNPIDFFIDGEEPAEPKKFSPDRGDIINISGNIVLVLSKKQGIENTNYITCVPIVAKTKDGIELSDTKTKGFAVAKNLTTYLLSSKCQANYIETVSKEIIATVLEEARNVLR
;
A
#
# COMPACT_ATOMS: atom_id res chain seq x y z
N MET A 1 -15.25 -32.28 -18.90
CA MET A 1 -13.78 -32.34 -18.85
C MET A 1 -13.32 -31.26 -17.89
N LEU A 2 -12.54 -31.61 -16.86
CA LEU A 2 -11.81 -30.60 -16.09
C LEU A 2 -10.87 -29.89 -17.08
N LYS A 3 -10.90 -28.55 -17.12
CA LYS A 3 -9.91 -27.78 -17.87
C LYS A 3 -8.52 -28.12 -17.32
N ARG A 4 -7.51 -28.07 -18.19
CA ARG A 4 -6.12 -28.44 -17.88
C ARG A 4 -5.66 -27.68 -16.63
N ILE A 5 -5.33 -28.42 -15.57
CA ILE A 5 -4.82 -27.87 -14.31
C ILE A 5 -3.51 -27.11 -14.61
N PRO A 6 -3.26 -25.93 -14.01
CA PRO A 6 -2.02 -25.18 -14.24
C PRO A 6 -0.77 -26.01 -13.94
N GLU A 7 0.30 -25.80 -14.72
CA GLU A 7 1.58 -26.53 -14.51
C GLU A 7 2.22 -26.24 -13.15
N ARG A 8 1.89 -25.10 -12.53
CA ARG A 8 2.37 -24.71 -11.20
C ARG A 8 1.22 -24.18 -10.35
N ILE A 9 0.95 -24.84 -9.23
CA ILE A 9 -0.15 -24.52 -8.31
C ILE A 9 0.35 -24.26 -6.89
N THR A 10 -0.35 -23.39 -6.17
CA THR A 10 -0.09 -23.13 -4.75
C THR A 10 -0.58 -24.27 -3.86
N TYR A 11 -0.07 -24.35 -2.63
CA TYR A 11 -0.58 -25.30 -1.65
C TYR A 11 -2.09 -25.13 -1.41
N ALA A 12 -2.58 -23.89 -1.39
CA ALA A 12 -4.00 -23.57 -1.30
C ALA A 12 -4.79 -24.09 -2.51
N GLN A 13 -4.29 -23.85 -3.73
CA GLN A 13 -4.93 -24.36 -4.95
C GLN A 13 -4.99 -25.88 -4.97
N LYS A 14 -3.93 -26.57 -4.52
CA LYS A 14 -3.91 -28.03 -4.40
C LYS A 14 -5.05 -28.55 -3.50
N LYS A 15 -5.32 -27.88 -2.38
CA LYS A 15 -6.45 -28.24 -1.49
C LYS A 15 -7.80 -28.03 -2.17
N ILE A 16 -7.97 -26.93 -2.89
CA ILE A 16 -9.21 -26.64 -3.63
C ILE A 16 -9.41 -27.66 -4.77
N ILE A 17 -8.35 -27.99 -5.52
CA ILE A 17 -8.40 -28.99 -6.60
C ILE A 17 -8.81 -30.36 -6.04
N ALA A 18 -8.26 -30.78 -4.90
CA ALA A 18 -8.68 -32.03 -4.26
C ALA A 18 -10.19 -32.05 -3.94
N LEU A 19 -10.76 -30.92 -3.48
CA LEU A 19 -12.20 -30.79 -3.27
C LEU A 19 -13.01 -30.87 -4.57
N ILE A 20 -12.46 -30.38 -5.69
CA ILE A 20 -13.09 -30.46 -7.01
C ILE A 20 -13.09 -31.92 -7.50
N GLU A 21 -11.96 -32.60 -7.41
CA GLU A 21 -11.79 -33.99 -7.82
C GLU A 21 -12.70 -34.93 -7.01
N ASP A 22 -12.79 -34.68 -5.70
CA ASP A 22 -13.70 -35.39 -4.79
C ASP A 22 -15.18 -35.03 -4.98
N ARG A 23 -15.51 -34.06 -5.85
CA ARG A 23 -16.86 -33.49 -6.04
C ARG A 23 -17.47 -32.91 -4.75
N LYS A 24 -16.64 -32.46 -3.81
CA LYS A 24 -17.04 -31.89 -2.52
C LYS A 24 -17.02 -30.36 -2.49
N LEU A 25 -16.40 -29.71 -3.47
CA LEU A 25 -16.20 -28.24 -3.46
C LEU A 25 -17.51 -27.48 -3.23
N ARG A 26 -18.60 -27.85 -3.90
CA ARG A 26 -19.89 -27.15 -3.77
C ARG A 26 -20.41 -27.17 -2.34
N GLN A 27 -20.43 -28.35 -1.72
CA GLN A 27 -20.92 -28.47 -0.34
C GLN A 27 -19.99 -27.73 0.62
N TRP A 28 -18.67 -27.90 0.45
CA TRP A 28 -17.68 -27.20 1.25
C TRP A 28 -17.81 -25.67 1.16
N CYS A 29 -18.12 -25.12 -0.01
CA CYS A 29 -18.40 -23.69 -0.15
C CYS A 29 -19.69 -23.25 0.57
N ILE A 30 -20.77 -24.05 0.52
CA ILE A 30 -22.02 -23.77 1.24
C ILE A 30 -21.79 -23.76 2.75
N ASP A 31 -21.07 -24.76 3.26
CA ASP A 31 -20.79 -24.91 4.70
C ASP A 31 -19.95 -23.75 5.27
N ASN A 32 -19.22 -23.04 4.41
CA ASN A 32 -18.30 -21.96 4.80
C ASN A 32 -18.69 -20.58 4.25
N ASP A 33 -19.93 -20.43 3.74
CA ASP A 33 -20.45 -19.17 3.16
C ASP A 33 -19.55 -18.56 2.07
N LEU A 34 -19.08 -19.39 1.14
CA LEU A 34 -18.20 -19.00 0.03
C LEU A 34 -18.92 -19.10 -1.31
N GLU A 35 -18.59 -18.19 -2.23
CA GLU A 35 -19.09 -18.24 -3.61
C GLU A 35 -18.37 -19.35 -4.39
N HIS A 36 -19.07 -20.47 -4.64
CA HIS A 36 -18.53 -21.64 -5.34
C HIS A 36 -17.84 -21.30 -6.67
N SER A 37 -18.46 -20.43 -7.49
CA SER A 37 -17.90 -20.02 -8.79
C SER A 37 -16.54 -19.33 -8.66
N ALA A 38 -16.40 -18.44 -7.68
CA ALA A 38 -15.15 -17.74 -7.41
C ALA A 38 -14.06 -18.71 -6.90
N ILE A 39 -14.38 -19.58 -5.95
CA ILE A 39 -13.42 -20.55 -5.39
C ILE A 39 -12.99 -21.57 -6.45
N TYR A 40 -13.92 -22.05 -7.28
CA TYR A 40 -13.61 -22.95 -8.39
C TYR A 40 -12.60 -22.33 -9.35
N ARG A 41 -12.82 -21.09 -9.79
CA ARG A 41 -11.90 -20.35 -10.69
C ARG A 41 -10.52 -20.12 -10.07
N ILE A 42 -10.46 -19.89 -8.76
CA ILE A 42 -9.18 -19.80 -8.04
C ILE A 42 -8.45 -21.14 -8.02
N GLY A 43 -9.17 -22.23 -7.72
CA GLY A 43 -8.62 -23.58 -7.69
C GLY A 43 -7.98 -23.99 -9.01
N ILE A 44 -8.64 -23.70 -10.14
CA ILE A 44 -8.11 -24.02 -11.48
C ILE A 44 -7.16 -22.96 -12.04
N GLY A 45 -6.85 -21.89 -11.29
CA GLY A 45 -5.92 -20.85 -11.70
C GLY A 45 -6.46 -19.86 -12.76
N GLU A 46 -7.76 -19.85 -13.06
CA GLU A 46 -8.37 -18.83 -13.92
C GLU A 46 -8.48 -17.47 -13.22
N GLN A 47 -8.46 -17.45 -11.89
CA GLN A 47 -8.53 -16.24 -11.09
C GLN A 47 -7.48 -16.24 -9.98
N ASN A 48 -6.75 -15.15 -9.82
CA ASN A 48 -5.85 -14.96 -8.69
C ASN A 48 -6.64 -14.67 -7.40
N PRO A 49 -6.26 -15.25 -6.25
CA PRO A 49 -6.88 -14.91 -4.98
C PRO A 49 -6.61 -13.45 -4.63
N THR A 50 -7.61 -12.75 -4.11
CA THR A 50 -7.45 -11.39 -3.58
C THR A 50 -7.19 -11.44 -2.08
N TYR A 51 -6.67 -10.36 -1.50
CA TYR A 51 -6.53 -10.25 -0.05
C TYR A 51 -7.84 -10.46 0.70
N LYS A 52 -8.97 -9.95 0.15
CA LYS A 52 -10.31 -10.17 0.71
C LYS A 52 -10.68 -11.65 0.69
N THR A 53 -10.43 -12.34 -0.43
CA THR A 53 -10.68 -13.78 -0.54
C THR A 53 -9.85 -14.57 0.48
N ILE A 54 -8.56 -14.27 0.60
CA ILE A 54 -7.69 -14.94 1.58
C ILE A 54 -8.17 -14.66 3.00
N SER A 55 -8.54 -13.41 3.33
CA SER A 55 -9.07 -13.03 4.64
C SER A 55 -10.32 -13.83 5.05
N LEU A 56 -11.21 -14.11 4.09
CA LEU A 56 -12.37 -14.98 4.31
C LEU A 56 -11.98 -16.43 4.57
N MET A 57 -10.84 -16.90 4.08
CA MET A 57 -10.46 -18.32 4.08
C MET A 57 -9.29 -18.67 5.00
N VAL A 58 -8.70 -17.72 5.74
CA VAL A 58 -7.55 -17.98 6.64
C VAL A 58 -7.85 -19.00 7.76
N HIS A 59 -9.13 -19.22 8.06
CA HIS A 59 -9.61 -20.24 8.99
C HIS A 59 -9.76 -21.63 8.39
N LEU A 60 -9.65 -21.73 7.06
CA LEU A 60 -9.78 -22.97 6.29
C LEU A 60 -8.46 -23.38 5.66
N ILE A 61 -7.68 -22.40 5.17
CA ILE A 61 -6.41 -22.59 4.49
C ILE A 61 -5.40 -21.59 5.06
N PRO A 62 -4.26 -22.04 5.61
CA PRO A 62 -3.23 -21.16 6.17
C PRO A 62 -2.78 -20.06 5.20
N PRO A 63 -2.58 -18.81 5.65
CA PRO A 63 -2.16 -17.70 4.79
C PRO A 63 -0.95 -18.03 3.90
N ILE A 64 0.08 -18.66 4.47
CA ILE A 64 1.32 -19.01 3.76
C ILE A 64 1.08 -19.95 2.56
N GLU A 65 0.06 -20.82 2.62
CA GLU A 65 -0.23 -21.78 1.56
C GLU A 65 -0.85 -21.12 0.32
N TRP A 66 -1.42 -19.92 0.46
CA TRP A 66 -1.88 -19.11 -0.67
C TRP A 66 -0.73 -18.48 -1.44
N LEU A 67 0.42 -18.29 -0.79
CA LEU A 67 1.52 -17.49 -1.30
C LEU A 67 2.55 -18.34 -2.05
N PHE A 68 2.73 -19.61 -1.67
CA PHE A 68 3.80 -20.48 -2.15
C PHE A 68 3.29 -21.65 -2.99
N TYR A 69 4.08 -21.97 -4.01
CA TYR A 69 3.85 -23.11 -4.90
C TYR A 69 4.23 -24.42 -4.22
N THR A 70 3.60 -25.51 -4.65
CA THR A 70 3.80 -26.84 -4.05
C THR A 70 5.21 -27.41 -4.23
N ASP A 71 5.99 -26.86 -5.14
CA ASP A 71 7.42 -27.15 -5.37
C ASP A 71 8.36 -26.30 -4.51
N GLU A 72 7.84 -25.36 -3.71
CA GLU A 72 8.61 -24.45 -2.87
C GLU A 72 8.57 -24.85 -1.40
N LYS A 73 9.71 -24.72 -0.71
CA LYS A 73 9.74 -24.84 0.74
C LYS A 73 9.07 -23.62 1.38
N LEU A 74 8.14 -23.86 2.29
CA LEU A 74 7.50 -22.79 3.06
C LEU A 74 8.49 -22.17 4.06
N PRO A 75 8.66 -20.83 4.09
CA PRO A 75 9.56 -20.17 5.04
C PRO A 75 9.02 -20.16 6.48
N TYR A 76 7.70 -20.33 6.65
CA TYR A 76 7.03 -20.37 7.95
C TYR A 76 6.13 -21.61 8.05
N LYS A 77 5.90 -22.07 9.28
CA LYS A 77 4.98 -23.18 9.54
C LYS A 77 3.54 -22.77 9.18
N PRO A 78 2.80 -23.58 8.42
CA PRO A 78 1.38 -23.34 8.18
C PRO A 78 0.57 -23.30 9.48
N GLN A 79 -0.26 -22.28 9.62
CA GLN A 79 -1.16 -22.10 10.75
C GLN A 79 -2.49 -21.52 10.27
N LEU A 80 -3.59 -22.09 10.75
CA LEU A 80 -4.94 -21.54 10.58
C LEU A 80 -5.16 -20.41 11.58
N LEU A 81 -5.95 -19.41 11.17
CA LEU A 81 -6.28 -18.24 11.97
C LEU A 81 -7.81 -18.10 12.05
N PRO A 82 -8.37 -17.41 13.06
CA PRO A 82 -9.75 -16.96 12.99
C PRO A 82 -10.00 -16.16 11.70
N GLN A 83 -11.23 -16.20 11.18
CA GLN A 83 -11.59 -15.43 9.99
C GLN A 83 -11.25 -13.95 10.17
N TRP A 84 -10.61 -13.36 9.16
CA TRP A 84 -10.12 -11.98 9.22
C TRP A 84 -11.04 -11.03 8.46
N ASP A 85 -11.33 -9.88 9.08
CA ASP A 85 -12.06 -8.79 8.43
C ASP A 85 -11.07 -7.92 7.65
N SER A 86 -11.08 -8.08 6.32
CA SER A 86 -10.21 -7.32 5.41
C SER A 86 -10.39 -5.80 5.48
N SER A 87 -11.48 -5.30 6.07
CA SER A 87 -11.68 -3.86 6.27
C SER A 87 -10.92 -3.29 7.47
N LYS A 88 -10.27 -4.15 8.28
CA LYS A 88 -9.46 -3.74 9.43
C LYS A 88 -7.97 -3.66 9.07
N LYS A 89 -7.25 -2.77 9.76
CA LYS A 89 -5.79 -2.69 9.68
C LYS A 89 -5.18 -3.88 10.42
N SER A 90 -4.44 -4.70 9.70
CA SER A 90 -3.71 -5.82 10.29
C SER A 90 -2.48 -5.35 11.06
N LYS A 91 -1.91 -6.24 11.88
CA LYS A 91 -0.67 -6.00 12.64
C LYS A 91 0.44 -5.43 11.77
N PHE A 92 0.68 -5.97 10.57
CA PHE A 92 1.68 -5.45 9.64
C PHE A 92 1.41 -4.01 9.23
N ILE A 93 0.15 -3.68 8.92
CA ILE A 93 -0.23 -2.34 8.46
C ILE A 93 -0.11 -1.33 9.59
N LYS A 94 -0.49 -1.74 10.81
CA LYS A 94 -0.36 -0.91 12.02
C LYS A 94 1.10 -0.63 12.36
N SER A 95 1.96 -1.66 12.32
CA SER A 95 3.39 -1.49 12.62
C SER A 95 4.12 -0.60 11.62
N HIS A 96 3.61 -0.47 10.39
CA HIS A 96 4.22 0.35 9.33
C HIS A 96 3.42 1.61 8.96
N LYS A 97 2.46 2.04 9.79
CA LYS A 97 1.47 3.09 9.46
C LYS A 97 2.07 4.39 8.88
N TYR A 98 3.31 4.75 9.23
CA TYR A 98 4.01 5.95 8.74
C TYR A 98 5.38 5.69 8.10
N ASP A 99 5.78 4.43 7.99
CA ASP A 99 7.09 4.02 7.44
C ASP A 99 6.97 3.51 6.00
N TYR A 100 5.95 3.99 5.27
CA TYR A 100 5.66 3.56 3.90
C TYR A 100 6.83 3.80 2.92
N LYS A 101 7.61 4.88 3.10
CA LYS A 101 8.81 5.13 2.28
C LYS A 101 9.92 4.09 2.54
N GLU A 102 9.96 3.50 3.74
CA GLU A 102 10.90 2.43 4.03
C GLU A 102 10.44 1.11 3.37
N LEU A 103 9.13 0.84 3.36
CA LEU A 103 8.57 -0.29 2.60
C LEU A 103 8.89 -0.20 1.09
N VAL A 104 8.83 1.01 0.52
CA VAL A 104 9.20 1.27 -0.89
C VAL A 104 10.65 0.85 -1.15
N LYS A 105 11.58 1.27 -0.30
CA LYS A 105 13.00 0.92 -0.45
C LYS A 105 13.24 -0.58 -0.26
N ARG A 106 12.60 -1.17 0.74
CA ARG A 106 12.83 -2.57 1.14
C ARG A 106 12.23 -3.58 0.14
N TYR A 107 11.04 -3.30 -0.39
CA TYR A 107 10.28 -4.26 -1.19
C TYR A 107 9.98 -3.78 -2.62
N GLY A 108 10.48 -2.60 -3.02
CA GLY A 108 10.34 -2.11 -4.40
C GLY A 108 8.90 -1.79 -4.83
N ILE A 109 7.99 -1.59 -3.87
CA ILE A 109 6.60 -1.24 -4.17
C ILE A 109 6.47 0.24 -4.55
N ASN A 110 5.41 0.58 -5.29
CA ASN A 110 5.12 1.97 -5.62
C ASN A 110 4.83 2.81 -4.36
N GLU A 111 5.39 4.02 -4.29
CA GLU A 111 5.25 4.90 -3.11
C GLU A 111 3.81 5.31 -2.80
N LEU A 112 3.00 5.62 -3.81
CA LEU A 112 1.58 5.92 -3.62
C LEU A 112 0.80 4.69 -3.16
N SER A 113 1.15 3.49 -3.66
CA SER A 113 0.56 2.23 -3.18
C SER A 113 0.92 1.98 -1.72
N ALA A 114 2.17 2.18 -1.33
CA ALA A 114 2.63 2.05 0.06
C ALA A 114 1.91 3.06 0.98
N TYR A 115 1.79 4.32 0.55
CA TYR A 115 1.04 5.36 1.26
C TYR A 115 -0.44 4.98 1.43
N ASN A 116 -1.09 4.56 0.35
CA ASN A 116 -2.50 4.16 0.37
C ASN A 116 -2.75 2.92 1.21
N MET A 117 -1.75 2.07 1.39
CA MET A 117 -1.85 0.88 2.22
C MET A 117 -1.63 1.21 3.71
N CYS A 118 -0.54 1.88 4.05
CA CYS A 118 -0.11 2.07 5.43
C CYS A 118 -0.68 3.33 6.08
N VAL A 119 -0.76 4.44 5.34
CA VAL A 119 -1.17 5.74 5.88
C VAL A 119 -2.67 5.96 5.67
N ALA A 120 -3.09 6.08 4.41
CA ALA A 120 -4.46 6.44 4.06
C ALA A 120 -5.45 5.27 4.15
N PHE A 121 -4.94 4.04 4.15
CA PHE A 121 -5.71 2.80 4.23
C PHE A 121 -6.88 2.73 3.21
N ARG A 122 -6.57 3.12 1.97
CA ARG A 122 -7.45 3.08 0.79
C ARG A 122 -7.12 1.91 -0.15
N ALA A 123 -6.06 1.17 0.13
CA ALA A 123 -5.63 0.02 -0.66
C ALA A 123 -5.29 -1.18 0.24
N MET A 124 -5.63 -2.37 -0.23
CA MET A 124 -5.31 -3.62 0.44
C MET A 124 -3.96 -4.17 -0.04
N PRO A 125 -3.21 -4.90 0.80
CA PRO A 125 -1.95 -5.51 0.40
C PRO A 125 -2.19 -6.57 -0.69
N GLY A 126 -1.43 -6.50 -1.78
CA GLY A 126 -1.48 -7.50 -2.84
C GLY A 126 -0.80 -8.81 -2.42
N VAL A 127 -1.27 -9.94 -2.96
CA VAL A 127 -0.69 -11.27 -2.64
C VAL A 127 0.81 -11.34 -2.95
N ALA A 128 1.24 -10.76 -4.08
CA ALA A 128 2.66 -10.68 -4.44
C ALA A 128 3.47 -9.87 -3.43
N PHE A 129 2.91 -8.77 -2.91
CA PHE A 129 3.58 -7.97 -1.87
C PHE A 129 3.70 -8.74 -0.55
N ILE A 130 2.63 -9.40 -0.10
CA ILE A 130 2.66 -10.23 1.12
C ILE A 130 3.72 -11.34 0.98
N ARG A 131 3.77 -11.99 -0.19
CA ARG A 131 4.80 -13.00 -0.49
C ARG A 131 6.21 -12.42 -0.42
N GLU A 132 6.43 -11.24 -0.98
CA GLU A 132 7.73 -10.56 -0.95
C GLU A 132 8.15 -10.23 0.50
N CYS A 133 7.21 -9.83 1.36
CA CYS A 133 7.44 -9.63 2.78
C CYS A 133 7.77 -10.93 3.54
N CYS A 134 7.49 -12.12 2.99
CA CYS A 134 7.82 -13.39 3.65
C CYS A 134 9.32 -13.67 3.78
N LYS A 135 10.20 -12.79 3.28
CA LYS A 135 11.64 -12.82 3.54
C LYS A 135 12.00 -12.53 5.00
N ASP A 136 11.18 -11.75 5.68
CA ASP A 136 11.44 -11.24 7.03
C ASP A 136 10.19 -11.10 7.90
N THR A 137 9.00 -11.29 7.33
CA THR A 137 7.72 -11.11 7.99
C THR A 137 6.87 -12.37 7.84
N ASN A 138 6.34 -12.90 8.95
CA ASN A 138 5.38 -13.99 8.90
C ASN A 138 4.06 -13.49 8.27
N PRO A 139 3.51 -14.14 7.22
CA PRO A 139 2.29 -13.67 6.57
C PRO A 139 1.08 -13.62 7.50
N ILE A 140 1.10 -14.33 8.63
CA ILE A 140 0.06 -14.22 9.68
C ILE A 140 -0.12 -12.76 10.12
N ASP A 141 0.94 -11.94 10.16
CA ASP A 141 0.87 -10.54 10.57
C ASP A 141 -0.02 -9.68 9.65
N PHE A 142 -0.36 -10.17 8.45
CA PHE A 142 -1.33 -9.53 7.56
C PHE A 142 -2.78 -9.91 7.87
N PHE A 143 -3.05 -10.91 8.70
CA PHE A 143 -4.39 -11.46 8.94
C PHE A 143 -4.75 -11.57 10.43
N ILE A 144 -4.04 -10.82 11.28
CA ILE A 144 -4.34 -10.68 12.70
C ILE A 144 -4.34 -9.22 13.11
N ASP A 145 -4.96 -8.94 14.24
CA ASP A 145 -4.89 -7.62 14.85
C ASP A 145 -3.53 -7.39 15.52
N GLY A 146 -3.15 -6.13 15.68
CA GLY A 146 -1.92 -5.73 16.35
C GLY A 146 -2.07 -4.40 17.07
N GLU A 147 -1.03 -4.04 17.81
CA GLU A 147 -0.95 -2.77 18.51
C GLU A 147 -0.65 -1.64 17.53
N GLU A 148 -1.27 -0.47 17.76
CA GLU A 148 -0.85 0.76 17.10
C GLU A 148 0.50 1.20 17.70
N PRO A 149 1.35 1.91 16.93
CA PRO A 149 2.60 2.45 17.47
C PRO A 149 2.36 3.29 18.73
N ALA A 150 3.22 3.13 19.74
CA ALA A 150 3.09 3.79 21.05
C ALA A 150 2.98 5.33 20.97
N GLU A 151 3.56 5.94 19.91
CA GLU A 151 3.38 7.35 19.61
C GLU A 151 2.63 7.51 18.29
N PRO A 152 1.54 8.30 18.26
CA PRO A 152 0.92 8.67 17.00
C PRO A 152 1.84 9.67 16.28
N LYS A 153 2.82 9.15 15.52
CA LYS A 153 3.47 9.94 14.47
C LYS A 153 2.36 10.41 13.55
N LYS A 154 2.12 11.71 13.40
CA LYS A 154 1.19 12.16 12.34
C LYS A 154 1.85 11.91 10.99
N PHE A 155 1.05 11.77 9.94
CA PHE A 155 1.62 11.80 8.60
C PHE A 155 2.34 13.14 8.40
N SER A 156 3.64 13.09 8.18
CA SER A 156 4.46 14.24 7.84
C SER A 156 5.06 14.01 6.46
N PRO A 157 4.68 14.82 5.45
CA PRO A 157 5.34 14.79 4.16
C PRO A 157 6.79 15.25 4.30
N ASP A 158 7.59 15.00 3.28
CA ASP A 158 8.97 15.47 3.18
C ASP A 158 9.14 16.42 2.00
N ARG A 159 10.28 17.11 2.00
CA ARG A 159 10.70 17.98 0.91
C ARG A 159 10.70 17.22 -0.40
N GLY A 160 10.10 17.82 -1.43
CA GLY A 160 9.93 17.22 -2.75
C GLY A 160 8.63 16.44 -2.91
N ASP A 161 7.87 16.20 -1.84
CA ASP A 161 6.55 15.59 -1.97
C ASP A 161 5.56 16.59 -2.59
N ILE A 162 4.76 16.10 -3.53
CA ILE A 162 3.53 16.73 -3.99
C ILE A 162 2.40 16.19 -3.12
N ILE A 163 1.66 17.12 -2.51
CA ILE A 163 0.54 16.80 -1.63
C ILE A 163 -0.71 17.58 -2.02
N ASN A 164 -1.87 17.04 -1.66
CA ASN A 164 -3.12 17.80 -1.60
C ASN A 164 -3.36 18.26 -0.16
N ILE A 165 -3.53 19.56 0.04
CA ILE A 165 -3.93 20.17 1.31
C ILE A 165 -5.16 21.05 1.10
N SER A 166 -6.29 20.62 1.68
CA SER A 166 -7.59 21.31 1.57
C SER A 166 -7.99 21.67 0.13
N GLY A 167 -7.75 20.76 -0.82
CA GLY A 167 -8.06 20.94 -2.24
C GLY A 167 -6.94 21.59 -3.06
N ASN A 168 -5.88 22.11 -2.42
CA ASN A 168 -4.75 22.72 -3.10
C ASN A 168 -3.65 21.69 -3.35
N ILE A 169 -3.19 21.57 -4.59
CA ILE A 169 -2.02 20.76 -4.92
C ILE A 169 -0.77 21.63 -4.74
N VAL A 170 0.14 21.20 -3.86
CA VAL A 170 1.32 21.97 -3.47
C VAL A 170 2.56 21.08 -3.45
N LEU A 171 3.72 21.67 -3.76
CA LEU A 171 5.03 21.06 -3.64
C LEU A 171 5.67 21.45 -2.31
N VAL A 172 6.08 20.45 -1.52
CA VAL A 172 6.64 20.64 -0.18
C VAL A 172 8.11 21.06 -0.23
N LEU A 173 8.44 22.17 0.45
CA LEU A 173 9.82 22.67 0.56
C LEU A 173 10.45 22.40 1.94
N SER A 174 9.62 22.25 2.97
CA SER A 174 10.06 21.94 4.33
C SER A 174 10.57 20.51 4.44
N LYS A 175 11.61 20.29 5.25
CA LYS A 175 12.10 18.93 5.54
C LYS A 175 11.19 18.25 6.55
N LYS A 176 11.00 16.93 6.43
CA LYS A 176 10.17 16.12 7.34
C LYS A 176 10.47 16.38 8.82
N GLN A 177 11.74 16.37 9.22
CA GLN A 177 12.14 16.61 10.62
C GLN A 177 11.67 17.98 11.14
N GLY A 178 11.69 19.02 10.30
CA GLY A 178 11.19 20.35 10.68
C GLY A 178 9.67 20.38 10.84
N ILE A 179 8.96 19.65 9.97
CA ILE A 179 7.50 19.51 10.02
C ILE A 179 7.10 18.71 11.27
N GLU A 180 7.79 17.61 11.59
CA GLU A 180 7.52 16.80 12.79
C GLU A 180 7.72 17.60 14.09
N ASN A 181 8.71 18.50 14.13
CA ASN A 181 8.99 19.33 15.30
C ASN A 181 8.00 20.49 15.50
N THR A 182 7.47 21.06 14.40
CA THR A 182 6.72 22.34 14.46
C THR A 182 5.26 22.21 14.03
N ASN A 183 4.90 21.13 13.32
CA ASN A 183 3.66 20.95 12.54
C ASN A 183 3.45 21.97 11.41
N TYR A 184 4.39 22.88 11.16
CA TYR A 184 4.30 23.82 10.04
C TYR A 184 4.96 23.25 8.79
N ILE A 185 4.31 23.48 7.65
CA ILE A 185 4.79 23.07 6.35
C ILE A 185 4.78 24.25 5.39
N THR A 186 5.97 24.62 4.92
CA THR A 186 6.14 25.58 3.83
C THR A 186 6.20 24.85 2.50
N CYS A 187 5.42 25.33 1.54
CA CYS A 187 5.24 24.77 0.22
C CYS A 187 4.98 25.87 -0.82
N VAL A 188 4.95 25.47 -2.08
CA VAL A 188 4.59 26.33 -3.21
C VAL A 188 3.44 25.69 -3.98
N PRO A 189 2.47 26.48 -4.50
CA PRO A 189 1.36 25.93 -5.24
C PRO A 189 1.80 25.38 -6.60
N ILE A 190 1.13 24.32 -7.03
CA ILE A 190 1.24 23.79 -8.38
C ILE A 190 0.00 24.24 -9.16
N VAL A 191 0.21 24.94 -10.26
CA VAL A 191 -0.86 25.48 -11.12
C VAL A 191 -0.75 24.95 -12.53
N ALA A 192 -1.88 24.87 -13.24
CA ALA A 192 -1.93 24.29 -14.58
C ALA A 192 -1.17 25.13 -15.62
N LYS A 193 -1.17 26.47 -15.48
CA LYS A 193 -0.53 27.41 -16.40
C LYS A 193 0.02 28.61 -15.64
N THR A 194 1.25 29.00 -15.94
CA THR A 194 1.88 30.23 -15.48
C THR A 194 3.06 30.55 -16.40
N LYS A 195 3.50 31.81 -16.43
CA LYS A 195 4.68 32.23 -17.19
C LYS A 195 5.99 32.10 -16.39
N ASP A 196 5.89 32.14 -15.06
CA ASP A 196 7.04 32.28 -14.15
C ASP A 196 7.18 31.09 -13.18
N GLY A 197 6.66 29.92 -13.57
CA GLY A 197 6.70 28.71 -12.77
C GLY A 197 7.65 27.68 -13.34
N ILE A 198 8.18 26.83 -12.46
CA ILE A 198 9.07 25.74 -12.83
C ILE A 198 8.20 24.56 -13.27
N GLU A 199 8.35 24.15 -14.53
CA GLU A 199 7.60 23.04 -15.10
C GLU A 199 7.95 21.73 -14.38
N LEU A 200 6.92 20.97 -14.04
CA LEU A 200 7.08 19.62 -13.50
C LEU A 200 7.14 18.63 -14.68
N SER A 201 8.31 18.52 -15.30
CA SER A 201 8.59 17.51 -16.31
C SER A 201 8.77 16.14 -15.64
N ASP A 202 8.33 15.06 -16.28
CA ASP A 202 8.49 13.67 -15.80
C ASP A 202 7.75 13.32 -14.48
N THR A 203 6.75 14.11 -14.09
CA THR A 203 5.83 13.83 -12.97
C THR A 203 4.45 13.38 -13.49
N LYS A 204 3.69 12.67 -12.65
CA LYS A 204 2.28 12.35 -12.96
C LYS A 204 1.41 13.61 -12.86
N THR A 205 1.72 14.47 -11.91
CA THR A 205 1.09 15.77 -11.67
C THR A 205 1.65 16.76 -12.69
N LYS A 206 0.85 17.08 -13.70
CA LYS A 206 1.20 18.09 -14.69
C LYS A 206 0.96 19.49 -14.15
N GLY A 207 1.86 20.42 -14.48
CA GLY A 207 1.72 21.83 -14.13
C GLY A 207 3.06 22.46 -13.80
N PHE A 208 2.99 23.58 -13.09
CA PHE A 208 4.12 24.43 -12.78
C PHE A 208 4.16 24.77 -11.29
N ALA A 209 5.30 24.57 -10.65
CA ALA A 209 5.55 25.01 -9.28
C ALA A 209 5.87 26.51 -9.26
N VAL A 210 5.05 27.30 -8.56
CA VAL A 210 5.21 28.76 -8.48
C VAL A 210 6.10 29.13 -7.30
N ALA A 211 7.42 29.07 -7.49
CA ALA A 211 8.41 29.29 -6.43
C ALA A 211 8.27 30.64 -5.69
N LYS A 212 7.74 31.66 -6.38
CA LYS A 212 7.50 33.00 -5.84
C LYS A 212 6.31 33.11 -4.89
N ASN A 213 5.45 32.09 -4.85
CA ASN A 213 4.25 32.09 -4.00
C ASN A 213 4.41 31.10 -2.83
N LEU A 214 5.25 31.46 -1.86
CA LEU A 214 5.47 30.65 -0.67
C LEU A 214 4.24 30.68 0.22
N THR A 215 3.71 29.51 0.54
CA THR A 215 2.59 29.34 1.46
C THR A 215 3.01 28.46 2.61
N THR A 216 2.56 28.78 3.83
CA THR A 216 2.79 27.94 5.01
C THR A 216 1.46 27.49 5.59
N TYR A 217 1.34 26.19 5.87
CA TYR A 217 0.17 25.59 6.52
C TYR A 217 0.54 25.03 7.88
N LEU A 218 -0.42 25.03 8.81
CA LEU A 218 -0.34 24.29 10.07
C LEU A 218 -1.05 22.96 9.92
N LEU A 219 -0.31 21.85 9.96
CA LEU A 219 -0.87 20.51 9.90
C LEU A 219 -1.65 20.22 11.20
N SER A 220 -2.92 19.89 11.03
CA SER A 220 -3.83 19.60 12.14
C SER A 220 -4.92 18.63 11.70
N SER A 221 -5.79 18.22 12.62
CA SER A 221 -6.94 17.37 12.28
C SER A 221 -7.86 18.00 11.23
N LYS A 222 -7.92 19.34 11.17
CA LYS A 222 -8.72 20.11 10.21
C LYS A 222 -7.97 20.43 8.91
N CYS A 223 -6.65 20.27 8.89
CA CYS A 223 -5.78 20.58 7.75
C CYS A 223 -4.81 19.42 7.55
N GLN A 224 -5.28 18.41 6.81
CA GLN A 224 -4.55 17.18 6.57
C GLN A 224 -3.91 17.21 5.18
N ALA A 225 -2.67 16.72 5.11
CA ALA A 225 -1.97 16.49 3.85
C ALA A 225 -2.28 15.10 3.33
N ASN A 226 -2.58 14.99 2.04
CA ASN A 226 -2.64 13.71 1.33
C ASN A 226 -1.49 13.63 0.33
N TYR A 227 -0.67 12.60 0.42
CA TYR A 227 0.40 12.34 -0.54
C TYR A 227 -0.14 12.06 -1.94
N ILE A 228 0.55 12.57 -2.97
CA ILE A 228 0.28 12.30 -4.38
C ILE A 228 1.47 11.58 -5.01
N GLU A 229 2.63 12.23 -5.03
CA GLU A 229 3.89 11.69 -5.55
C GLU A 229 5.08 12.49 -5.00
N THR A 230 6.30 12.10 -5.37
CA THR A 230 7.54 12.83 -5.02
C THR A 230 8.26 13.20 -6.31
N VAL A 231 8.69 14.47 -6.41
CA VAL A 231 9.43 14.96 -7.58
C VAL A 231 10.90 14.55 -7.54
N SER A 232 11.59 14.69 -8.67
CA SER A 232 13.02 14.44 -8.76
C SER A 232 13.84 15.44 -7.94
N LYS A 233 15.08 15.06 -7.60
CA LYS A 233 15.98 15.91 -6.80
C LYS A 233 16.36 17.20 -7.54
N GLU A 234 16.38 17.13 -8.87
CA GLU A 234 16.71 18.23 -9.77
C GLU A 234 15.61 19.29 -9.73
N ILE A 235 14.33 18.88 -9.85
CA ILE A 235 13.19 19.80 -9.81
C ILE A 235 13.14 20.52 -8.46
N ILE A 236 13.27 19.79 -7.35
CA ILE A 236 13.22 20.41 -6.02
C ILE A 236 14.43 21.34 -5.76
N ALA A 237 15.60 21.04 -6.31
CA ALA A 237 16.76 21.92 -6.21
C ALA A 237 16.50 23.26 -6.92
N THR A 238 15.99 23.22 -8.15
CA THR A 238 15.63 24.41 -8.93
C THR A 238 14.56 25.25 -8.22
N VAL A 239 13.51 24.61 -7.69
CA VAL A 239 12.44 25.33 -6.95
C VAL A 239 12.98 25.99 -5.69
N LEU A 240 13.88 25.34 -4.96
CA LEU A 240 14.48 25.91 -3.75
C LEU A 240 15.43 27.08 -4.06
N GLU A 241 16.15 27.02 -5.17
CA GLU A 241 17.02 28.12 -5.62
C GLU A 241 16.18 29.36 -5.95
N GLU A 242 15.15 29.20 -6.77
CA GLU A 242 14.26 30.31 -7.13
C GLU A 242 13.52 30.88 -5.91
N ALA A 243 13.04 30.03 -4.99
CA ALA A 243 12.40 30.47 -3.77
C ALA A 243 13.35 31.27 -2.84
N ARG A 244 14.65 30.97 -2.84
CA ARG A 244 15.65 31.74 -2.07
C ARG A 244 15.88 33.12 -2.66
N ASN A 245 15.82 33.26 -3.98
CA ASN A 245 15.98 34.55 -4.65
C ASN A 245 14.85 35.54 -4.31
N VAL A 246 13.69 35.03 -3.89
CA VAL A 246 12.54 35.86 -3.46
C VAL A 246 12.69 36.38 -2.02
N LEU A 247 13.50 35.71 -1.20
CA LEU A 247 13.70 36.04 0.22
C LEU A 247 14.93 36.93 0.46
N ARG A 248 15.71 37.23 -0.59
CA ARG A 248 16.86 38.15 -0.57
C ARG A 248 16.42 39.53 -1.04
#